data_AF-A0AAN1PN88-F1
#
_entry.id   AF-A0AAN1PN88-F1
#
_cell.length_a   1.000
_cell.length_b   1.000
_cell.length_c   1.000
_cell.angle_alpha   90.00
_cell.angle_beta   90.00
_cell.angle_gamma   90.00
#
_symmetry.space_group_name_H-M   'P 1'
#
loop_
_entity.id
_entity.type
_entity.pdbx_description
1 polymer ?
#
loop_
_entity_poly.entity_id
_entity_poly.type
_entity_poly.pdbx_seq_one_letter_code
_entity_poly.pdbx_strand_id
1 'polypeptide(L)'
;MNRHNIIGFLSSVLSLSTLVFVIMDGSHFPLLVWPYEAFQGLVFSFVWGFGVSTTVGYFFSIIVAVTVAVVSFAVGHKLSRFVVKTGNL
;
A
#
# COMPACT_ATOMS: atom_id res chain seq x y z
N MET A 1 17.61 -6.51 -15.57
CA MET A 1 16.80 -5.74 -14.60
C MET A 1 17.52 -5.77 -13.25
N ASN A 2 17.91 -4.61 -12.70
CA ASN A 2 18.79 -4.54 -11.52
C ASN A 2 18.14 -5.17 -10.27
N ARG A 3 18.90 -6.00 -9.52
CA ARG A 3 18.45 -6.66 -8.27
C ARG A 3 17.80 -5.68 -7.29
N HIS A 4 18.28 -4.44 -7.23
CA HIS A 4 17.73 -3.37 -6.40
C HIS A 4 16.29 -2.98 -6.77
N ASN A 5 15.95 -2.94 -8.07
CA ASN A 5 14.58 -2.63 -8.52
C ASN A 5 13.61 -3.78 -8.19
N ILE A 6 14.09 -5.03 -8.25
CA ILE A 6 13.28 -6.20 -7.92
C ILE A 6 12.95 -6.21 -6.42
N ILE A 7 13.91 -5.89 -5.56
CA ILE A 7 13.69 -5.83 -4.10
C ILE A 7 12.75 -4.66 -3.75
N GLY A 8 12.92 -3.49 -4.38
CA GLY A 8 12.00 -2.36 -4.21
C GLY A 8 10.57 -2.69 -4.65
N PHE A 9 10.42 -3.38 -5.78
CA PHE A 9 9.12 -3.82 -6.29
C PHE A 9 8.46 -4.83 -5.35
N LEU A 10 9.18 -5.87 -4.92
CA LEU A 10 8.70 -6.85 -3.94
C LEU A 10 8.25 -6.18 -2.65
N SER A 11 9.03 -5.22 -2.13
CA SER A 11 8.66 -4.47 -0.93
C SER A 11 7.40 -3.64 -1.12
N SER A 12 7.21 -3.03 -2.29
CA SER A 12 5.99 -2.26 -2.59
C SER A 12 4.77 -3.17 -2.65
N VAL A 13 4.88 -4.33 -3.31
CA VAL A 13 3.81 -5.33 -3.38
C VAL A 13 3.44 -5.83 -1.99
N LEU A 14 4.45 -6.17 -1.17
CA LEU A 14 4.24 -6.62 0.20
C LEU A 14 3.53 -5.56 1.05
N SER A 15 3.94 -4.28 0.93
CA SER A 15 3.29 -3.19 1.67
C SER A 15 1.83 -2.98 1.27
N LEU A 16 1.51 -3.09 -0.03
CA LEU A 16 0.15 -2.95 -0.52
C LEU A 16 -0.71 -4.12 -0.03
N SER A 17 -0.16 -5.33 -0.05
CA SER A 17 -0.81 -6.51 0.53
C SER A 17 -1.03 -6.36 2.04
N THR A 18 -0.06 -5.84 2.79
CA THR A 18 -0.21 -5.57 4.23
C THR A 18 -1.25 -4.49 4.49
N LEU A 19 -1.28 -3.41 3.71
CA LEU A 19 -2.30 -2.36 3.84
C LEU A 19 -3.71 -2.94 3.65
N VAL A 20 -3.90 -3.73 2.58
CA VAL A 20 -5.18 -4.40 2.33
C VAL A 20 -5.53 -5.34 3.47
N PHE A 21 -4.56 -6.11 3.98
CA PHE A 21 -4.77 -7.03 5.10
C PHE A 21 -5.20 -6.30 6.37
N VAL A 22 -4.57 -5.18 6.72
CA VAL A 22 -4.92 -4.39 7.91
C VAL A 22 -6.32 -3.79 7.79
N ILE A 23 -6.72 -3.34 6.60
CA ILE A 23 -8.07 -2.76 6.38
C ILE A 23 -9.15 -3.84 6.38
N MET A 24 -8.84 -5.03 5.87
CA MET A 24 -9.77 -6.15 5.73
C MET A 24 -9.68 -7.18 6.87
N ASP A 25 -8.86 -6.94 7.89
CA ASP A 25 -8.71 -7.84 9.03
C ASP A 25 -10.06 -8.00 9.75
N GLY A 26 -10.57 -9.23 9.80
CA GLY A 26 -11.92 -9.54 10.32
C GLY A 26 -13.07 -9.46 9.30
N SER A 27 -12.78 -9.22 8.03
CA SER A 27 -13.80 -9.24 6.97
C SER A 27 -14.16 -10.67 6.52
N HIS A 28 -15.45 -10.92 6.24
CA HIS A 28 -15.94 -12.21 5.74
C HIS A 28 -15.85 -12.35 4.21
N PHE A 29 -15.23 -11.38 3.54
CA PHE A 29 -15.15 -11.35 2.08
C PHE A 29 -14.08 -12.30 1.55
N PRO A 30 -14.23 -12.82 0.32
CA PRO A 30 -13.20 -13.63 -0.32
C PRO A 30 -11.95 -12.79 -0.67
N LEU A 31 -10.76 -13.36 -0.45
CA LEU A 31 -9.45 -12.70 -0.61
C LEU A 31 -9.23 -12.00 -1.96
N LEU A 32 -9.87 -12.50 -3.03
CA LEU A 32 -9.71 -11.95 -4.37
C LEU A 32 -10.33 -10.54 -4.51
N VAL A 33 -11.32 -10.22 -3.68
CA VAL A 33 -12.08 -8.97 -3.72
C VAL A 33 -11.55 -7.96 -2.69
N TRP A 34 -10.73 -8.40 -1.75
CA TRP A 34 -10.14 -7.57 -0.70
C TRP A 34 -9.43 -6.31 -1.21
N PRO A 35 -8.65 -6.32 -2.30
CA PRO A 35 -8.00 -5.09 -2.78
C PRO A 35 -9.02 -4.03 -3.20
N TYR A 36 -10.12 -4.46 -3.81
CA TYR A 36 -11.20 -3.58 -4.24
C TYR A 36 -12.00 -3.06 -3.04
N GLU A 37 -12.37 -3.94 -2.12
CA GLU A 37 -13.11 -3.56 -0.90
C GLU A 37 -12.29 -2.66 0.03
N ALA A 38 -10.99 -2.92 0.20
CA ALA A 38 -10.12 -2.05 0.98
C ALA A 38 -10.02 -0.65 0.38
N PHE A 39 -9.96 -0.55 -0.96
CA PHE A 39 -9.95 0.74 -1.65
C PHE A 39 -11.30 1.47 -1.52
N GLN A 40 -12.41 0.78 -1.71
CA GLN A 40 -13.76 1.31 -1.46
C GLN A 40 -13.91 1.78 0.00
N GLY A 41 -13.41 1.01 0.97
CA GLY A 41 -13.40 1.35 2.38
C GLY A 41 -12.61 2.62 2.70
N LEU A 42 -11.47 2.85 2.02
CA LEU A 42 -10.76 4.13 2.10
C LEU A 42 -11.60 5.28 1.53
N VAL A 43 -12.19 5.12 0.35
CA VAL A 43 -13.05 6.14 -0.26
C VAL A 43 -14.22 6.48 0.65
N PHE A 44 -14.88 5.45 1.19
CA PHE A 44 -15.96 5.61 2.16
C PHE A 44 -15.49 6.35 3.41
N SER A 45 -14.34 5.98 3.99
CA SER A 45 -13.79 6.65 5.18
C SER A 45 -13.52 8.13 4.94
N PHE A 46 -13.05 8.52 3.75
CA PHE A 46 -12.85 9.93 3.40
C PHE A 46 -14.18 10.67 3.16
N VAL A 47 -15.09 10.08 2.39
CA VAL A 47 -16.41 10.68 2.10
C VAL A 47 -17.21 10.87 3.38
N TRP A 48 -17.26 9.84 4.22
CA TRP A 48 -17.99 9.86 5.48
C TRP A 48 -17.26 10.70 6.55
N GLY A 49 -15.95 10.55 6.68
CA GLY A 49 -15.16 11.23 7.72
C GLY A 49 -14.95 12.72 7.48
N PHE A 50 -14.75 13.15 6.23
CA PHE A 50 -14.55 14.57 5.87
C PHE A 50 -15.81 15.22 5.27
N GLY A 51 -16.88 14.46 5.00
CA GLY A 51 -18.10 14.98 4.39
C GLY A 51 -17.92 15.49 2.96
N VAL A 52 -16.90 15.00 2.25
CA VAL A 52 -16.58 15.39 0.87
C VAL A 52 -17.36 14.59 -0.17
N SER A 53 -17.53 15.15 -1.37
CA SER A 53 -18.16 14.44 -2.49
C SER A 53 -17.40 13.17 -2.85
N THR A 54 -18.12 12.15 -3.34
CA THR A 54 -17.57 10.86 -3.77
C THR A 54 -16.43 11.01 -4.75
N THR A 55 -16.52 11.94 -5.71
CA THR A 55 -15.44 12.22 -6.67
C THR A 55 -14.15 12.63 -5.97
N VAL A 56 -14.24 13.49 -4.95
CA VAL A 56 -13.09 13.97 -4.18
C VAL A 56 -12.52 12.86 -3.30
N GLY A 57 -13.38 12.01 -2.72
CA GLY A 57 -12.97 10.82 -1.99
C GLY A 57 -12.12 9.85 -2.82
N TYR A 58 -12.50 9.62 -4.08
CA TYR A 58 -11.68 8.81 -5.01
C TYR A 58 -10.30 9.43 -5.26
N PHE A 59 -10.23 10.74 -5.48
CA PHE A 59 -8.95 11.44 -5.64
C PHE A 59 -8.04 11.26 -4.42
N PHE A 60 -8.57 11.44 -3.20
CA PHE A 60 -7.78 11.25 -1.98
C PHE A 60 -7.32 9.81 -1.80
N SER A 61 -8.19 8.82 -2.03
CA SER A 61 -7.79 7.41 -1.92
C SER A 61 -6.71 7.02 -2.92
N ILE A 62 -6.75 7.55 -4.15
CA ILE A 62 -5.67 7.34 -5.13
C ILE A 62 -4.36 7.95 -4.62
N ILE A 63 -4.39 9.19 -4.13
CA ILE A 63 -3.21 9.88 -3.59
C ILE A 63 -2.62 9.09 -2.43
N VAL A 64 -3.45 8.57 -1.52
CA VAL A 64 -3.01 7.74 -0.39
C VAL A 64 -2.40 6.44 -0.88
N ALA A 65 -3.05 5.72 -1.80
CA ALA A 65 -2.52 4.48 -2.35
C ALA A 65 -1.15 4.69 -3.04
N VAL A 66 -1.01 5.77 -3.82
CA VAL A 66 0.25 6.15 -4.46
C VAL A 66 1.30 6.53 -3.41
N THR A 67 0.93 7.29 -2.38
CA THR A 67 1.85 7.67 -1.31
C THR A 67 2.35 6.45 -0.55
N VAL A 68 1.46 5.52 -0.20
CA VAL A 68 1.82 4.25 0.42
C VAL A 68 2.76 3.47 -0.49
N ALA A 69 2.47 3.34 -1.79
CA ALA A 69 3.35 2.65 -2.72
C ALA A 69 4.74 3.29 -2.83
N VAL A 70 4.80 4.63 -2.96
CA VAL A 70 6.07 5.38 -3.09
C VAL A 70 6.88 5.35 -1.81
N VAL A 71 6.26 5.57 -0.65
CA VAL A 71 6.92 5.50 0.66
C VAL A 71 7.44 4.09 0.89
N SER A 72 6.67 3.07 0.55
CA SER A 72 7.08 1.67 0.72
C SER A 72 8.18 1.26 -0.24
N PHE A 73 8.17 1.78 -1.47
CA PHE A 73 9.28 1.61 -2.40
C PHE A 73 10.56 2.30 -1.89
N ALA A 74 10.45 3.51 -1.34
CA ALA A 74 11.58 4.24 -0.76
C ALA A 74 12.12 3.55 0.49
N VAL A 75 11.24 3.06 1.38
CA VAL A 75 11.59 2.28 2.58
C VAL A 75 12.23 0.95 2.19
N GLY A 76 11.66 0.22 1.23
CA GLY A 76 12.21 -1.04 0.71
C GLY A 76 13.57 -0.88 0.04
N HIS A 77 13.76 0.19 -0.73
CA HIS A 77 15.05 0.53 -1.33
C HIS A 77 16.10 0.88 -0.27
N LYS A 78 15.71 1.60 0.79
CA LYS A 78 16.60 1.94 1.92
C LYS A 78 16.95 0.70 2.75
N LEU A 79 15.97 -0.18 3.02
CA LEU A 79 16.16 -1.48 3.68
C LEU A 79 17.07 -2.41 2.86
N SER A 80 16.89 -2.45 1.54
CA SER A 80 17.75 -3.24 0.64
C SER A 80 19.22 -2.80 0.74
N ARG A 81 19.49 -1.50 0.79
CA ARG A 81 20.85 -0.98 1.04
C ARG A 81 21.40 -1.40 2.41
N PHE A 82 20.57 -1.45 3.45
CA PHE A 82 21.00 -1.88 4.78
C PHE A 82 21.26 -3.38 4.86
N VAL A 83 20.38 -4.22 4.29
CA VAL A 83 20.56 -5.68 4.27
C VAL A 83 21.81 -6.08 3.47
N VAL A 84 22.07 -5.41 2.33
CA VAL A 84 23.31 -5.63 1.55
C VAL A 84 24.56 -5.18 2.31
N LYS A 85 24.46 -4.15 3.16
CA LYS A 85 25.58 -3.68 3.98
C LYS A 85 25.87 -4.59 5.19
N THR A 86 24.84 -5.24 5.74
CA THR A 86 24.98 -6.15 6.89
C THR A 86 25.44 -7.56 6.48
N GLY A 87 25.19 -8.00 5.24
CA GLY A 87 25.66 -9.30 4.72
C GLY A 87 27.14 -9.36 4.31
N ASN A 88 27.92 -8.33 4.62
CA ASN A 88 29.34 -8.20 4.24
C ASN A 88 30.24 -7.98 5.47
N LEU A 89 29.83 -8.52 6.63
CA LEU A 89 30.59 -8.57 7.88
C LEU A 89 30.95 -10.02 8.21
#